data_AF-A0A526TFX5-F1
#
_entry.id   AF-A0A526TFX5-F1
#
_cell.length_a   1.000
_cell.length_b   1.000
_cell.length_c   1.000
_cell.angle_alpha   90.00
_cell.angle_beta   90.00
_cell.angle_gamma   90.00
#
_symmetry.space_group_name_H-M   'P 1'
#
loop_
_entity.id
_entity.type
_entity.pdbx_description
1 polymer ?
#
loop_
_entity_poly.entity_id
_entity_poly.type
_entity_poly.pdbx_seq_one_letter_code
_entity_poly.pdbx_strand_id
1 'polypeptide(L)' 'MYVGRSYKIVDFALWSRRSVIYMVVVSGLAVAAYRLPGIAGFSVPWSVVLVLGTTVSLVAGFKNSQVFTRSSDALQ' A
#
# COMPACT_ATOMS: atom_id res chain seq x y z
N MET A 1 -4.59 23.91 -10.74
CA MET A 1 -3.41 23.06 -10.48
C MET A 1 -2.70 22.74 -11.79
N TYR A 2 -1.51 23.30 -12.04
CA TYR A 2 -0.66 22.82 -13.15
C TYR A 2 -0.07 21.47 -12.75
N VAL A 3 -0.76 20.38 -13.09
CA VAL A 3 -0.17 19.04 -13.19
C VAL A 3 0.78 19.07 -14.38
N GLY A 4 1.94 19.69 -14.17
CA GLY A 4 2.99 19.74 -15.17
C GLY A 4 3.44 18.31 -15.49
N ARG A 5 3.34 17.95 -16.77
CA ARG A 5 4.02 16.85 -17.47
C ARG A 5 4.27 15.57 -16.66
N SER A 6 3.40 14.58 -16.90
CA SER A 6 3.69 13.15 -16.79
C SER A 6 4.57 12.76 -15.60
N TYR A 7 3.96 12.53 -14.44
CA TYR A 7 4.62 11.91 -13.30
C TYR A 7 5.22 10.58 -13.75
N LYS A 8 6.55 10.49 -13.85
CA LYS A 8 7.19 9.26 -14.32
C LYS A 8 7.07 8.22 -13.22
N ILE A 9 6.77 6.99 -13.62
CA ILE A 9 6.67 5.83 -12.71
C ILE A 9 7.97 5.65 -11.91
N VAL A 10 9.12 6.05 -12.49
CA VAL A 10 10.44 6.02 -11.85
C VAL A 10 10.53 6.96 -10.66
N ASP A 11 9.98 8.18 -10.76
CA ASP A 11 9.99 9.15 -9.65
C ASP A 11 9.09 8.66 -8.51
N PHE A 12 7.95 8.05 -8.84
CA PHE A 12 7.09 7.40 -7.85
C PHE A 12 7.76 6.20 -7.17
N ALA A 13 8.49 5.38 -7.93
CA ALA A 13 9.23 4.24 -7.41
C ALA A 13 10.37 4.67 -6.46
N LEU A 14 11.10 5.73 -6.82
CA LEU A 14 12.15 6.30 -5.99
C LEU A 14 11.59 6.91 -4.70
N TRP A 15 10.45 7.59 -4.78
CA TRP A 15 9.76 8.15 -3.62
C TRP A 15 9.21 7.07 -2.68
N SER A 16 8.61 6.00 -3.22
CA SER A 16 8.08 4.88 -2.45
C SER A 16 9.14 3.91 -1.92
N ARG A 17 10.42 4.09 -2.30
CA ARG A 17 11.52 3.16 -2.00
C ARG A 17 11.60 2.77 -0.53
N ARG A 18 11.47 3.72 0.41
CA ARG A 18 11.48 3.39 1.85
C ARG A 18 10.30 2.49 2.24
N SER A 19 9.09 2.82 1.79
CA SER A 19 7.88 2.03 2.08
C SER A 19 7.99 0.61 1.54
N VAL A 20 8.47 0.46 0.29
CA VAL A 20 8.68 -0.85 -0.33
C VAL A 20 9.72 -1.67 0.44
N ILE A 21 10.84 -1.06 0.86
CA ILE A 21 11.86 -1.75 1.66
C ILE A 21 11.27 -2.25 2.98
N TYR A 22 10.50 -1.42 3.70
CA TYR A 22 9.84 -1.83 4.93
C TYR A 22 8.90 -3.03 4.70
N MET A 23 8.06 -2.99 3.66
CA MET A 23 7.17 -4.10 3.31
C MET A 23 7.92 -5.40 2.98
N VAL A 24 9.02 -5.30 2.24
CA VAL A 24 9.85 -6.47 1.87
C VAL A 24 10.51 -7.06 3.11
N VAL A 25 11.06 -6.23 4.00
CA VAL A 25 11.68 -6.70 5.25
C VAL A 25 10.64 -7.39 6.14
N VAL A 26 9.47 -6.79 6.36
CA VAL A 26 8.40 -7.39 7.18
C VAL A 26 7.91 -8.70 6.57
N SER A 27 7.68 -8.74 5.26
CA SER A 27 7.28 -9.97 4.56
C SER A 27 8.35 -11.06 4.67
N GLY A 28 9.62 -10.71 4.49
CA GLY A 28 10.75 -11.63 4.63
C GLY A 28 10.85 -12.20 6.05
N LEU A 29 10.67 -11.36 7.07
CA LEU A 29 10.62 -11.79 8.47
C LEU A 29 9.45 -12.73 8.75
N ALA A 30 8.26 -12.45 8.19
CA ALA A 30 7.09 -13.32 8.34
C ALA A 30 7.33 -14.71 7.71
N VAL A 31 7.95 -14.76 6.52
CA VAL A 31 8.31 -16.02 5.85
C VAL A 31 9.38 -16.78 6.63
N ALA A 32 10.38 -16.09 7.18
CA ALA A 32 11.41 -16.70 8.01
C ALA A 32 10.81 -17.28 9.31
N ALA A 33 9.88 -16.56 9.94
CA ALA A 33 9.15 -17.02 11.13
C ALA A 33 8.29 -18.26 10.83
N TYR A 34 7.67 -18.34 9.65
CA TYR A 34 6.89 -19.51 9.24
C TYR A 34 7.73 -20.79 9.10
N ARG A 35 9.04 -20.66 8.83
CA ARG A 35 9.96 -21.81 8.76
C ARG A 35 10.35 -22.37 10.13
N LEU A 36 9.95 -21.72 11.24
CA LEU A 36 10.20 -22.23 12.57
C LEU A 36 9.32 -23.46 12.86
N PRO A 37 9.88 -24.55 13.43
CA PRO A 37 9.22 -25.85 13.54
C PRO A 37 7.93 -25.87 14.38
N GLY A 38 7.66 -24.81 15.17
CA GLY A 38 6.43 -24.67 15.96
C GLY A 38 5.23 -24.05 15.23
N ILE A 39 5.41 -23.49 14.03
CA ILE A 39 4.37 -22.70 13.33
C ILE A 39 3.92 -23.40 12.03
N ALA A 40 4.44 -24.59 11.74
CA ALA A 40 4.28 -25.32 10.47
C ALA A 40 2.83 -25.71 10.09
N GLY A 41 1.82 -25.37 10.90
CA GLY A 41 0.40 -25.56 10.61
C GLY A 41 -0.44 -24.27 10.57
N PHE A 42 0.17 -23.09 10.76
CA PHE A 42 -0.57 -21.83 10.77
C PHE A 42 -0.86 -21.33 9.36
N SER A 43 -2.07 -21.61 8.87
CA SER A 43 -2.54 -21.12 7.57
C SER A 43 -3.46 -19.91 7.76
N VAL A 44 -3.10 -18.79 7.16
CA VAL A 44 -3.96 -17.60 7.11
C VAL A 44 -4.96 -17.77 5.96
N PRO A 45 -6.28 -17.67 6.21
CA PRO A 45 -7.27 -17.75 5.13
C PRO A 45 -7.09 -16.62 4.13
N TRP A 46 -6.92 -16.97 2.86
CA TRP A 46 -6.78 -15.99 1.78
C TRP A 46 -8.03 -15.08 1.67
N SER A 47 -9.22 -15.60 1.96
CA SER A 47 -10.45 -14.80 1.98
C SER A 47 -10.33 -13.56 2.88
N VAL A 48 -9.75 -13.70 4.07
CA VAL A 48 -9.59 -12.58 5.02
C VAL A 48 -8.59 -11.56 4.49
N VAL A 49 -7.47 -12.00 3.93
CA VAL A 49 -6.44 -11.11 3.37
C VAL A 49 -7.00 -10.31 2.19
N LEU A 50 -7.78 -10.96 1.31
CA LEU A 50 -8.44 -10.28 0.19
C LEU A 50 -9.42 -9.21 0.67
N VAL A 51 -10.30 -9.56 1.63
CA VAL A 51 -11.30 -8.61 2.16
C VAL A 51 -10.64 -7.41 2.84
N LEU A 52 -9.58 -7.64 3.62
CA LEU A 52 -8.84 -6.55 4.25
C LEU A 52 -8.15 -5.66 3.21
N GLY A 53 -7.47 -6.26 2.23
CA GLY A 53 -6.77 -5.53 1.18
C GLY A 53 -7.69 -4.66 0.32
N THR A 54 -8.84 -5.20 -0.08
CA THR A 54 -9.83 -4.45 -0.87
C THR A 54 -10.44 -3.32 -0.06
N THR A 55 -10.83 -3.57 1.18
CA THR A 55 -11.43 -2.56 2.07
C THR A 55 -10.48 -1.39 2.28
N VAL A 56 -9.22 -1.65 2.63
CA VAL A 56 -8.22 -0.60 2.86
C VAL A 56 -7.93 0.19 1.59
N SER A 57 -7.83 -0.47 0.44
CA SER A 57 -7.56 0.19 -0.85
C SER A 57 -8.71 1.13 -1.26
N LEU A 58 -9.97 0.70 -1.07
CA LEU A 58 -11.14 1.53 -1.36
C LEU A 58 -11.22 2.75 -0.44
N VAL A 59 -11.03 2.56 0.86
CA VAL A 59 -11.04 3.67 1.83
C VAL A 59 -9.95 4.69 1.51
N ALA A 60 -8.73 4.24 1.20
CA ALA A 60 -7.64 5.12 0.80
C ALA A 60 -7.97 5.88 -0.50
N GLY A 61 -8.56 5.20 -1.49
CA GLY A 61 -9.01 5.80 -2.74
C GLY A 61 -10.05 6.90 -2.54
N PHE A 62 -11.10 6.63 -1.76
CA PHE A 62 -12.14 7.61 -1.45
C PHE A 62 -11.58 8.81 -0.67
N LYS A 63 -10.70 8.57 0.30
CA LYS A 63 -10.06 9.65 1.06
C LYS A 63 -9.20 10.53 0.16
N ASN A 64 -8.41 9.94 -0.74
CA ASN A 64 -7.56 10.69 -1.65
C ASN A 64 -8.38 11.53 -2.63
N SER A 65 -9.47 10.98 -3.17
CA SER A 65 -10.40 11.69 -4.05
C SER A 65 -11.01 12.92 -3.36
N GLN A 66 -11.48 12.77 -2.11
CA GLN A 66 -12.05 13.89 -1.36
C GLN A 66 -11.03 14.98 -1.03
N VAL A 67 -9.79 14.61 -0.71
CA VAL A 67 -8.71 15.60 -0.48
C VAL A 67 -8.37 16.34 -1.77
N PHE A 68 -8.36 15.63 -2.90
CA PHE A 68 -8.12 16.22 -4.20
C PHE A 68 -9.20 17.27 -4.55
N THR A 69 -10.48 16.94 -4.39
CA THR A 69 -11.59 17.90 -4.60
C THR A 69 -11.47 19.14 -3.70
N ARG A 70 -11.20 18.97 -2.41
CA ARG A 70 -11.03 20.12 -1.50
C ARG A 70 -9.85 21.00 -1.90
N SER A 71 -8.78 20.39 -2.38
CA SER A 71 -7.58 21.11 -2.83
C SER A 71 -7.83 21.85 -4.14
N SER A 72 -8.64 21.31 -5.05
CA SER A 72 -9.02 22.00 -6.29
C SER A 72 -9.96 23.18 -6.02
N ASP A 73 -10.94 23.01 -5.13
CA ASP A 73 -11.92 24.06 -4.79
C ASP A 73 -11.23 25.25 -4.10
N ALA A 74 -10.23 25.00 -3.25
CA ALA A 74 -9.45 26.05 -2.59
C ALA A 74 -8.51 26.83 -3.52
N LEU A 75 -8.27 26.31 -4.74
CA LEU A 75 -7.43 26.95 -5.75
C LEU A 75 -8.24 27.68 -6.84
N GLN A 76 -9.57 27.52 -6.85
CA GLN A 76 -10.49 28.33 -7.65
C GLN A 76 -10.84 29.63 -6.91
#